data_AF-A0A352XDI5-F1
#
_entry.id   AF-A0A352XDI5-F1
#
_cell.length_a   1.000
_cell.length_b   1.000
_cell.length_c   1.000
_cell.angle_alpha   90.00
_cell.angle_beta   90.00
_cell.angle_gamma   90.00
#
_symmetry.space_group_name_H-M   'P 1'
#
loop_
_entity.id
_entity.type
_entity.pdbx_description
1 polymer ?
#
loop_
_entity_poly.entity_id
_entity_poly.type
_entity_poly.pdbx_seq_one_letter_code
_entity_poly.pdbx_strand_id
1 'polypeptide(L)'
;MSLIRIDQIRIDGGTQSRVSLNQDTVSEYAEAITNGDKFPLMRVFFDGADYWLADGFHRYFAYIKASFEEAECAITQGTARDARLYSVGANHNHGLRRTNEDKRKAVQTLLDDPEWGKWSENEIAKRCNVSRTIVRNLLGKGDV
;
A
#
# COMPACT_ATOMS: atom_id res chain seq x y z
N MET A 1 5.89 -5.21 -16.47
CA MET A 1 6.11 -6.33 -15.54
C MET A 1 7.57 -6.69 -15.64
N SER A 2 8.24 -6.85 -14.51
CA SER A 2 9.68 -7.14 -14.43
C SER A 2 9.96 -7.98 -13.19
N LEU A 3 10.94 -8.87 -13.27
CA LEU A 3 11.44 -9.65 -12.15
C LEU A 3 12.41 -8.76 -11.34
N ILE A 4 12.18 -8.63 -10.03
CA ILE A 4 12.99 -7.78 -9.14
C ILE A 4 13.42 -8.63 -7.96
N ARG A 5 14.67 -8.46 -7.51
CA ARG A 5 15.10 -9.03 -6.24
C ARG A 5 14.34 -8.42 -5.09
N ILE A 6 13.85 -9.26 -4.19
CA ILE A 6 13.08 -8.84 -3.02
C ILE A 6 13.88 -7.84 -2.16
N ASP A 7 15.18 -8.05 -2.02
CA ASP A 7 16.06 -7.19 -1.21
C ASP A 7 16.34 -5.80 -1.81
N GLN A 8 16.00 -5.58 -3.09
CA GLN A 8 16.07 -4.25 -3.72
C GLN A 8 14.78 -3.45 -3.51
N ILE A 9 13.70 -4.10 -3.08
CA ILE A 9 12.40 -3.45 -2.88
C ILE A 9 12.37 -2.80 -1.49
N ARG A 10 12.37 -1.48 -1.47
CA ARG A 10 12.28 -0.65 -0.27
C ARG A 10 10.85 -0.54 0.23
N ILE A 11 10.69 -0.76 1.53
CA ILE A 11 9.42 -0.67 2.26
C ILE A 11 9.39 0.47 3.29
N ASP A 12 10.50 1.20 3.42
CA ASP A 12 10.70 2.32 4.34
C ASP A 12 10.25 3.68 3.75
N GLY A 13 9.67 3.67 2.54
CA GLY A 13 9.13 4.86 1.87
C GLY A 13 7.83 5.43 2.46
N GLY A 14 7.39 4.97 3.64
CA GLY A 14 6.14 5.41 4.28
C GLY A 14 4.88 5.00 3.51
N THR A 15 4.97 3.96 2.69
CA THR A 15 3.92 3.50 1.78
C THR A 15 2.99 2.45 2.40
N GLN A 16 3.30 1.90 3.57
CA GLN A 16 2.45 0.94 4.27
C GLN A 16 1.15 1.61 4.76
N SER A 17 0.05 1.38 4.05
CA SER A 17 -1.26 1.95 4.36
C SER A 17 -2.00 1.19 5.47
N ARG A 18 -1.59 -0.04 5.80
CA ARG A 18 -2.17 -0.79 6.92
C ARG A 18 -1.56 -0.43 8.26
N VAL A 19 -2.34 -0.50 9.33
CA VAL A 19 -1.83 -0.32 10.70
C VAL A 19 -0.92 -1.48 11.08
N SER A 20 -1.32 -2.71 10.75
CA SER A 20 -0.55 -3.92 11.01
C SER A 20 -0.69 -4.93 9.87
N LEU A 21 0.27 -5.85 9.81
CA LEU A 21 0.19 -7.02 8.93
C LEU A 21 -0.54 -8.15 9.65
N ASN A 22 -1.40 -8.83 8.90
CA ASN A 22 -1.98 -10.10 9.33
C ASN A 22 -0.98 -11.22 9.01
N GLN A 23 -0.40 -11.83 10.05
CA GLN A 23 0.63 -12.87 9.92
C GLN A 23 0.07 -14.20 9.40
N ASP A 24 -1.19 -14.50 9.67
CA ASP A 24 -1.85 -15.70 9.13
C ASP A 24 -1.97 -15.56 7.61
N THR A 25 -2.41 -14.39 7.12
CA THR A 25 -2.45 -14.11 5.67
C THR A 25 -1.06 -14.18 5.02
N VAL A 26 -0.01 -13.69 5.69
CA VAL A 26 1.37 -13.83 5.18
C VAL A 26 1.76 -15.32 5.07
N SER A 27 1.37 -16.13 6.05
CA SER A 27 1.68 -17.56 6.09
C SER A 27 0.95 -18.33 4.99
N GLU A 28 -0.36 -18.09 4.85
CA GLU A 28 -1.20 -18.65 3.79
C GLU A 28 -0.64 -18.30 2.40
N TYR A 29 -0.25 -17.03 2.19
CA TYR A 29 0.33 -16.61 0.93
C TYR A 29 1.71 -17.25 0.69
N ALA A 30 2.53 -17.44 1.72
CA ALA A 30 3.85 -18.07 1.57
C ALA A 30 3.72 -19.54 1.16
N GLU A 31 2.78 -20.28 1.75
CA GLU A 31 2.47 -21.66 1.36
C GLU A 31 1.97 -21.74 -0.08
N ALA A 32 1.02 -20.88 -0.45
CA ALA A 32 0.49 -20.81 -1.82
C ALA A 32 1.57 -20.44 -2.86
N ILE A 33 2.45 -19.46 -2.55
CA ILE A 33 3.60 -19.11 -3.40
C ILE A 33 4.54 -20.32 -3.57
N THR A 34 4.80 -21.06 -2.49
CA THR A 34 5.65 -22.27 -2.53
C THR A 34 5.04 -23.36 -3.41
N ASN A 35 3.71 -23.48 -3.41
CA ASN A 35 2.96 -24.41 -4.26
C ASN A 35 2.86 -23.95 -5.74
N GLY A 36 3.33 -22.75 -6.07
CA GLY A 36 3.33 -22.21 -7.43
C GLY A 36 2.07 -21.44 -7.82
N ASP A 37 1.22 -21.06 -6.86
CA ASP A 37 0.00 -20.31 -7.12
C ASP A 37 0.30 -18.93 -7.72
N LYS A 38 -0.60 -18.46 -8.58
CA LYS A 38 -0.48 -17.15 -9.23
C LYS A 38 -1.14 -16.07 -8.39
N PHE A 39 -0.32 -15.10 -7.97
CA PHE A 39 -0.76 -13.93 -7.23
C PHE A 39 -0.82 -12.69 -8.13
N PRO A 40 -1.69 -11.72 -7.80
CA PRO A 40 -1.57 -10.38 -8.35
C PRO A 40 -0.17 -9.81 -8.11
N LEU A 41 0.42 -9.18 -9.12
CA LEU A 41 1.75 -8.59 -9.01
C LEU A 41 1.83 -7.57 -7.87
N MET A 42 3.00 -7.46 -7.23
CA MET A 42 3.29 -6.33 -6.36
C MET A 42 3.41 -5.05 -7.19
N ARG A 43 2.89 -3.93 -6.69
CA ARG A 43 3.06 -2.63 -7.35
C ARG A 43 4.28 -1.96 -6.76
N VAL A 44 5.23 -1.62 -7.64
CA VAL A 44 6.49 -0.98 -7.28
C VAL A 44 6.65 0.29 -8.11
N PHE A 45 7.17 1.35 -7.49
CA PHE A 45 7.56 2.57 -8.16
C PHE A 45 9.08 2.63 -8.26
N PHE A 46 9.63 3.08 -9.39
CA PHE A 46 11.06 3.24 -9.59
C PHE A 46 11.38 4.70 -9.91
N ASP A 47 12.29 5.30 -9.16
CA ASP A 47 12.65 6.72 -9.28
C ASP A 47 13.95 6.98 -10.05
N GLY A 48 14.56 5.92 -10.60
CA GLY A 48 15.87 5.95 -11.24
C GLY A 48 16.99 5.38 -10.37
N ALA A 49 16.76 5.21 -9.06
CA ALA A 49 17.74 4.65 -8.13
C ALA A 49 17.14 3.52 -7.27
N ASP A 50 15.98 3.74 -6.67
CA ASP A 50 15.35 2.85 -5.69
C ASP A 50 14.00 2.31 -6.17
N TYR A 51 13.67 1.10 -5.74
CA TYR A 51 12.36 0.48 -5.93
C TYR A 51 11.50 0.64 -4.69
N TRP A 52 10.40 1.37 -4.77
CA TRP A 52 9.49 1.66 -3.67
C TRP A 52 8.24 0.78 -3.74
N LEU A 53 8.03 -0.08 -2.76
CA LEU A 53 6.80 -0.88 -2.67
C LEU A 53 5.60 0.03 -2.42
N ALA A 54 4.60 0.02 -3.30
CA ALA A 54 3.39 0.81 -3.16
C ALA A 54 2.16 -0.03 -2.77
N ASP A 55 2.13 -1.30 -3.15
CA ASP A 55 1.06 -2.25 -2.79
C ASP A 55 1.57 -3.70 -2.83
N GLY A 56 0.95 -4.56 -2.02
CA GLY A 56 1.30 -5.97 -1.92
C GLY A 56 2.20 -6.33 -0.75
N PHE A 57 2.18 -5.56 0.35
CA PHE A 57 3.00 -5.84 1.54
C PHE A 57 2.87 -7.27 2.09
N HIS A 58 1.66 -7.81 2.19
CA HIS A 58 1.48 -9.21 2.60
C HIS A 58 2.19 -10.19 1.65
N ARG A 59 2.17 -9.93 0.34
CA ARG A 59 2.88 -10.74 -0.65
C ARG A 59 4.39 -10.57 -0.54
N TYR A 60 4.87 -9.35 -0.35
CA TYR A 60 6.29 -9.07 -0.12
C TYR A 60 6.83 -9.91 1.04
N PHE A 61 6.15 -9.88 2.19
CA PHE A 61 6.54 -10.70 3.35
C PHE A 61 6.31 -12.19 3.14
N ALA A 62 5.33 -12.59 2.33
CA ALA A 62 5.14 -13.98 1.95
C ALA A 62 6.26 -14.52 1.07
N TYR A 63 6.75 -13.74 0.09
CA TYR A 63 7.93 -14.10 -0.71
C TYR A 63 9.17 -14.27 0.16
N ILE A 64 9.41 -13.36 1.11
CA ILE A 64 10.49 -13.49 2.10
C ILE A 64 10.32 -14.78 2.90
N LYS A 65 9.13 -15.03 3.44
CA LYS A 65 8.85 -16.22 4.26
C LYS A 65 9.01 -17.51 3.47
N ALA A 66 8.64 -17.51 2.19
CA ALA A 66 8.81 -18.63 1.27
C ALA A 66 10.26 -18.77 0.75
N SER A 67 11.20 -17.91 1.19
CA SER A 67 12.61 -17.92 0.77
C SER A 67 12.82 -17.74 -0.74
N PHE A 68 11.95 -16.99 -1.41
CA PHE A 68 12.14 -16.58 -2.79
C PHE A 68 12.98 -15.31 -2.85
N GLU A 69 13.99 -15.29 -3.70
CA GLU A 69 14.88 -14.14 -3.86
C GLU A 69 14.32 -13.07 -4.80
N GLU A 70 13.41 -13.47 -5.69
CA GLU A 70 12.85 -12.60 -6.74
C GLU A 70 11.34 -12.74 -6.83
N ALA A 71 10.67 -11.65 -7.23
CA ALA A 71 9.24 -11.65 -7.50
C ALA A 71 8.90 -10.80 -8.73
N GLU A 72 7.89 -11.25 -9.47
CA GLU A 72 7.33 -10.47 -10.57
C GLU A 72 6.60 -9.24 -10.01
N CYS A 73 7.00 -8.07 -10.49
CA CYS A 73 6.46 -6.79 -10.06
C CYS A 73 5.92 -5.99 -11.24
N ALA A 74 4.86 -5.24 -10.99
CA ALA A 74 4.37 -4.23 -11.90
C ALA A 74 5.05 -2.89 -11.57
N ILE A 75 6.04 -2.51 -12.37
CA ILE A 75 6.81 -1.28 -12.19
C ILE A 75 6.07 -0.09 -12.82
N THR A 76 6.00 1.00 -12.07
CA THR A 76 5.62 2.34 -12.54
C THR A 76 6.79 3.29 -12.32
N GLN A 77 7.10 4.19 -13.27
CA GLN A 77 8.12 5.21 -13.03
C GLN A 77 7.56 6.28 -12.09
N GLY A 78 8.31 6.64 -11.04
CA GLY A 78 7.90 7.65 -10.07
C GLY A 78 8.66 7.55 -8.76
N THR A 79 8.54 8.61 -7.97
CA THR A 79 9.24 8.81 -6.71
C THR A 79 8.64 8.00 -5.55
N ALA A 80 9.35 7.95 -4.42
CA ALA A 80 8.79 7.47 -3.15
C ALA A 80 7.48 8.20 -2.76
N ARG A 81 7.36 9.49 -3.13
CA ARG A 81 6.16 10.30 -2.89
C ARG A 81 4.98 9.82 -3.75
N ASP A 82 5.23 9.49 -5.02
CA ASP A 82 4.22 8.91 -5.91
C ASP A 82 3.76 7.54 -5.41
N ALA A 83 4.69 6.71 -4.94
CA ALA A 83 4.41 5.41 -4.33
C ALA A 83 3.49 5.54 -3.11
N ARG A 84 3.74 6.53 -2.25
CA ARG A 84 2.94 6.83 -1.06
C ARG A 84 1.54 7.32 -1.42
N LEU A 85 1.44 8.20 -2.41
CA LEU A 85 0.15 8.67 -2.89
C LEU A 85 -0.67 7.55 -3.54
N TYR A 86 -0.02 6.61 -4.22
CA TYR A 86 -0.69 5.41 -4.74
C TYR A 86 -1.20 4.53 -3.58
N SER A 87 -0.39 4.32 -2.55
CA SER A 87 -0.69 3.34 -1.52
C SER A 87 -1.88 3.69 -0.62
N VAL A 88 -2.19 4.99 -0.44
CA VAL A 88 -3.35 5.41 0.36
C VAL A 88 -4.69 5.01 -0.27
N GLY A 89 -4.73 4.89 -1.60
CA GLY A 89 -5.90 4.47 -2.36
C GLY A 89 -5.93 2.98 -2.71
N ALA A 90 -4.79 2.30 -2.52
CA ALA A 90 -4.66 0.89 -2.84
C ALA A 90 -5.67 0.06 -2.02
N ASN A 91 -6.62 -0.51 -2.75
CA ASN A 91 -7.59 -1.48 -2.25
C ASN A 91 -7.43 -2.74 -3.08
N HIS A 92 -7.10 -3.84 -2.42
CA HIS A 92 -7.10 -5.12 -3.09
C HIS A 92 -8.52 -5.69 -3.10
N ASN A 93 -9.19 -5.60 -4.26
CA ASN A 93 -10.49 -6.25 -4.50
C ASN A 93 -10.45 -7.77 -4.28
N HIS A 94 -9.25 -8.37 -4.39
CA HIS A 94 -9.00 -9.81 -4.26
C HIS A 94 -8.13 -10.18 -3.06
N GLY A 95 -7.93 -9.27 -2.10
CA GLY A 95 -7.12 -9.50 -0.90
C GLY A 95 -7.85 -9.15 0.39
N LEU A 96 -7.12 -9.13 1.51
CA LEU A 96 -7.68 -8.74 2.80
C LEU A 96 -8.31 -7.34 2.71
N ARG A 97 -9.56 -7.18 3.13
CA ARG A 97 -10.21 -5.86 3.11
C ARG A 97 -9.51 -4.91 4.10
N ARG A 98 -9.47 -3.61 3.76
CA ARG A 98 -9.00 -2.59 4.70
C ARG A 98 -9.93 -2.48 5.90
N THR A 99 -9.37 -2.42 7.09
CA THR A 99 -10.13 -2.10 8.31
C THR A 99 -10.51 -0.62 8.35
N ASN A 100 -11.36 -0.21 9.28
CA ASN A 100 -11.64 1.21 9.49
C ASN A 100 -10.41 1.97 10.00
N GLU A 101 -9.50 1.31 10.71
CA GLU A 101 -8.23 1.89 11.15
C GLU A 101 -7.27 2.10 9.98
N ASP A 102 -7.15 1.12 9.07
CA ASP A 102 -6.37 1.26 7.83
C ASP A 102 -6.86 2.46 7.00
N LYS A 103 -8.19 2.61 6.88
CA LYS A 103 -8.80 3.74 6.16
C LYS A 103 -8.48 5.08 6.83
N ARG A 104 -8.53 5.16 8.17
CA ARG A 104 -8.18 6.38 8.91
C ARG A 104 -6.69 6.71 8.76
N LYS A 105 -5.82 5.72 8.87
CA LYS A 105 -4.38 5.88 8.63
C LYS A 105 -4.09 6.43 7.24
N ALA A 106 -4.72 5.88 6.19
CA ALA A 106 -4.55 6.36 4.83
C ALA A 106 -4.95 7.83 4.66
N VAL A 107 -6.05 8.25 5.30
CA VAL A 107 -6.49 9.66 5.29
C VAL A 107 -5.52 10.53 6.08
N GLN A 108 -5.09 10.09 7.26
CA GLN A 108 -4.14 10.81 8.10
C GLN A 108 -2.81 11.05 7.37
N THR A 109 -2.31 10.06 6.64
CA THR A 109 -1.11 10.20 5.78
C THR A 109 -1.22 11.37 4.79
N LEU A 110 -2.40 11.62 4.22
CA LEU A 110 -2.60 12.77 3.34
C LEU A 110 -2.75 14.09 4.12
N LEU A 111 -3.43 14.06 5.26
CA LEU A 111 -3.64 15.25 6.10
C LEU A 111 -2.35 15.78 6.73
N ASP A 112 -1.43 14.89 7.10
CA ASP A 112 -0.13 15.25 7.69
C ASP A 112 0.86 15.82 6.66
N ASP A 113 0.55 15.67 5.37
CA ASP A 113 1.41 16.15 4.30
C ASP A 113 1.20 17.65 4.01
N PRO A 114 2.27 18.46 3.90
CA PRO A 114 2.16 19.91 3.69
C PRO A 114 1.44 20.35 2.40
N GLU A 115 1.41 19.50 1.38
CA GLU A 115 0.75 19.78 0.10
C GLU A 115 -0.63 19.10 0.05
N TRP A 116 -0.69 17.80 0.35
CA TRP A 116 -1.93 17.03 0.23
C TRP A 116 -2.94 17.38 1.32
N GLY A 117 -2.48 17.80 2.50
CA GLY A 117 -3.34 18.26 3.59
C GLY A 117 -4.12 19.53 3.25
N LYS A 118 -3.69 20.26 2.21
CA LYS A 118 -4.40 21.44 1.68
C LYS A 118 -5.48 21.08 0.65
N TRP A 119 -5.57 19.82 0.22
CA TRP A 119 -6.61 19.38 -0.71
C TRP A 119 -8.00 19.42 -0.08
N SER A 120 -9.02 19.51 -0.94
CA SER A 120 -10.40 19.45 -0.46
C SER A 120 -10.72 18.07 0.14
N GLU A 121 -11.66 18.02 1.08
CA GLU A 121 -12.16 16.76 1.68
C GLU A 121 -12.57 15.72 0.62
N ASN A 122 -13.16 16.20 -0.49
CA ASN A 122 -13.56 15.35 -1.61
C ASN A 122 -12.35 14.73 -2.32
N GLU A 123 -11.29 15.50 -2.55
CA GLU A 123 -10.08 15.00 -3.20
C GLU A 123 -9.36 13.99 -2.31
N ILE A 124 -9.22 14.28 -1.01
CA ILE A 124 -8.64 13.34 -0.03
C ILE A 124 -9.45 12.04 0.01
N ALA A 125 -10.78 12.13 0.12
CA ALA A 125 -11.66 10.96 0.14
C ALA A 125 -11.53 10.11 -1.14
N LYS A 126 -11.48 10.77 -2.30
CA LYS A 126 -11.28 10.13 -3.61
C LYS A 126 -9.94 9.41 -3.67
N ARG A 127 -8.84 10.07 -3.27
CA ARG A 127 -7.48 9.50 -3.28
C ARG A 127 -7.36 8.30 -2.35
N CYS A 128 -7.96 8.35 -1.16
CA CYS A 128 -7.95 7.25 -0.21
C CYS A 128 -9.01 6.16 -0.52
N ASN A 129 -9.89 6.37 -1.50
CA ASN A 129 -11.02 5.50 -1.81
C ASN A 129 -11.87 5.20 -0.55
N VAL A 130 -12.32 6.27 0.12
CA VAL A 130 -13.14 6.23 1.34
C VAL A 130 -14.34 7.17 1.21
N SER A 131 -15.32 7.03 2.11
CA SER A 131 -16.38 8.03 2.24
C SER A 131 -15.82 9.34 2.80
N ARG A 132 -16.35 10.47 2.32
CA ARG A 132 -16.04 11.81 2.82
C ARG A 132 -16.27 11.95 4.33
N THR A 133 -17.20 11.20 4.91
CA THR A 133 -17.47 11.19 6.36
C THR A 133 -16.23 10.85 7.17
N ILE A 134 -15.38 9.93 6.70
CA ILE A 134 -14.14 9.56 7.42
C ILE A 134 -13.19 10.77 7.49
N VAL A 135 -13.04 11.51 6.39
CA VAL A 135 -12.20 12.71 6.33
C VAL A 135 -12.74 13.81 7.24
N ARG A 136 -14.06 14.05 7.20
CA ARG A 136 -14.72 15.05 8.05
C ARG A 136 -14.53 14.77 9.54
N ASN A 137 -14.70 13.51 9.95
CA ASN A 137 -14.55 13.10 11.34
C ASN A 137 -13.12 13.30 11.84
N LEU A 138 -12.11 13.03 11.00
CA LEU A 138 -10.70 13.25 11.36
C LEU A 138 -10.34 14.74 11.47
N LEU A 139 -10.97 15.61 10.69
CA LEU A 139 -10.78 17.06 10.77
C LEU A 139 -11.50 17.72 11.97
N GLY A 140 -12.18 16.95 12.82
CA GLY A 140 -12.96 17.50 13.94
C GLY A 140 -14.17 18.31 13.50
N LYS A 141 -14.60 18.18 12.24
CA LYS A 141 -15.78 18.86 11.68
C LYS A 141 -17.06 17.99 11.79
N GLY A 142 -17.08 17.08 12.77
CA GLY A 142 -18.20 16.17 13.00
C GLY A 142 -19.35 16.90 13.69
N ASP A 143 -20.48 16.96 12.97
CA ASP A 143 -21.85 17.32 13.39
C ASP A 143 -22.05 18.64 14.16
N VAL A 144 -22.37 19.69 13.38
CA VAL A 144 -23.33 20.75 13.76
C VAL A 144 -24.63 20.47 13.01
#